data_AF-A0A958IMU6-F1
#
_entry.id   AF-A0A958IMU6-F1
#
_cell.length_a   1.000
_cell.length_b   1.000
_cell.length_c   1.000
_cell.angle_alpha   90.00
_cell.angle_beta   90.00
_cell.angle_gamma   90.00
#
_symmetry.space_group_name_H-M   'P 1'
#
loop_
_entity.id
_entity.type
_entity.pdbx_description
1 polymer ?
#
loop_
_entity_poly.entity_id
_entity_poly.type
_entity_poly.pdbx_seq_one_letter_code
_entity_poly.pdbx_strand_id
1 'polypeptide(L)'
;MSLTAIIFALIYFSGMMLTFYNPVFGVLTYIFEWHNHPPYFWWGNDLPDLRWSYSIAIVTVISLFINSGSLKKRVLKADYKPLIWMVLMVTNMALVSTYAAIIPEISFERTIDVIKKIALFVLLVSLVRT
;
A
#
# COMPACT_ATOMS: atom_id res chain seq x y z
N MET A 1 -19.82 16.44 -12.71
CA MET A 1 -19.14 15.21 -12.31
C MET A 1 -19.35 14.16 -13.38
N SER A 2 -18.28 13.69 -14.00
CA SER A 2 -18.30 12.54 -14.91
C SER A 2 -18.92 11.32 -14.22
N LEU A 3 -19.74 10.55 -14.93
CA LEU A 3 -20.31 9.29 -14.44
C LEU A 3 -19.24 8.37 -13.86
N THR A 4 -18.06 8.32 -14.49
CA THR A 4 -16.91 7.54 -14.03
C THR A 4 -16.36 8.01 -12.68
N ALA A 5 -16.33 9.32 -12.41
CA ALA A 5 -15.89 9.85 -11.11
C ALA A 5 -16.83 9.42 -9.97
N ILE A 6 -18.14 9.41 -10.24
CA ILE A 6 -19.16 8.95 -9.28
C ILE A 6 -18.98 7.45 -9.00
N ILE A 7 -18.83 6.64 -10.06
CA ILE A 7 -18.61 5.19 -9.92
C ILE A 7 -17.32 4.91 -9.14
N PHE A 8 -16.23 5.62 -9.46
CA PHE A 8 -14.96 5.50 -8.74
C PHE A 8 -15.15 5.82 -7.25
N ALA A 9 -15.79 6.95 -6.92
CA ALA A 9 -16.02 7.35 -5.54
C ALA A 9 -16.85 6.30 -4.79
N LEU A 10 -17.93 5.78 -5.39
CA LEU A 10 -18.75 4.73 -4.80
C LEU A 10 -17.95 3.46 -4.50
N ILE A 11 -17.14 2.99 -5.43
CA ILE A 11 -16.28 1.81 -5.24
C ILE A 11 -15.23 2.07 -4.17
N TYR A 12 -14.58 3.23 -4.20
CA TYR A 12 -13.53 3.59 -3.25
C TYR A 12 -14.07 3.71 -1.82
N PHE A 13 -15.15 4.46 -1.60
CA PHE A 13 -15.74 4.64 -0.27
C PHE A 13 -16.40 3.36 0.25
N SER A 14 -17.06 2.58 -0.60
CA SER A 14 -17.60 1.27 -0.18
C SER A 14 -16.49 0.30 0.21
N GLY A 15 -15.39 0.24 -0.55
CA GLY A 15 -14.20 -0.54 -0.22
C GLY A 15 -13.55 -0.09 1.09
N MET A 16 -13.45 1.23 1.32
CA MET A 16 -12.96 1.81 2.56
C MET A 16 -13.82 1.41 3.77
N MET A 17 -15.15 1.36 3.63
CA MET A 17 -16.05 0.89 4.70
C MET A 17 -15.93 -0.62 4.94
N LEU A 18 -15.86 -1.42 3.86
CA LEU A 18 -15.67 -2.87 3.94
C LEU A 18 -14.32 -3.26 4.56
N THR A 19 -13.34 -2.36 4.48
CA THR A 19 -12.01 -2.55 5.11
C THR A 19 -12.13 -2.82 6.60
N PHE A 20 -13.05 -2.17 7.31
CA PHE A 20 -13.25 -2.40 8.75
C PHE A 20 -13.76 -3.81 9.07
N TYR A 21 -14.56 -4.40 8.17
CA TYR A 21 -15.06 -5.77 8.31
C TYR A 21 -13.96 -6.80 8.02
N ASN A 22 -13.21 -6.59 6.93
CA ASN A 22 -12.08 -7.44 6.59
C ASN A 22 -10.97 -6.60 5.94
N PRO A 23 -9.75 -6.55 6.52
CA PRO A 23 -8.68 -5.71 6.00
C PRO A 23 -8.22 -6.08 4.57
N VAL A 24 -8.61 -7.26 4.04
CA VAL A 24 -8.41 -7.62 2.62
C VAL A 24 -9.05 -6.58 1.69
N PHE A 25 -10.22 -6.03 2.05
CA PHE A 25 -10.86 -5.01 1.22
C PHE A 25 -10.04 -3.73 1.13
N GLY A 26 -9.33 -3.35 2.20
CA GLY A 26 -8.46 -2.16 2.17
C GLY A 26 -7.31 -2.32 1.19
N VAL A 27 -6.73 -3.51 1.13
CA VAL A 27 -5.75 -3.90 0.12
C VAL A 27 -6.34 -3.86 -1.30
N LEU A 28 -7.52 -4.43 -1.51
CA LEU A 28 -8.14 -4.44 -2.84
C LEU A 28 -8.47 -3.03 -3.30
N THR A 29 -8.95 -2.17 -2.40
CA THR A 29 -9.20 -0.76 -2.69
C THR A 29 -7.92 0.01 -2.95
N TYR A 30 -6.82 -0.29 -2.25
CA TYR A 30 -5.50 0.27 -2.55
C TYR A 30 -5.04 -0.11 -3.96
N ILE A 31 -5.15 -1.38 -4.35
CA ILE A 31 -4.77 -1.85 -5.70
C ILE A 31 -5.66 -1.17 -6.76
N PHE A 32 -6.97 -1.08 -6.49
CA PHE A 32 -7.92 -0.42 -7.38
C PHE A 32 -7.56 1.05 -7.60
N GLU A 33 -7.29 1.78 -6.51
CA GLU A 33 -6.90 3.19 -6.54
C GLU A 33 -5.56 3.39 -7.26
N TRP A 34 -4.58 2.53 -7.02
CA TRP A 34 -3.29 2.59 -7.71
C TRP A 34 -3.42 2.53 -9.24
N HIS A 35 -4.32 1.68 -9.75
CA HIS A 35 -4.57 1.54 -11.20
C HIS A 35 -5.51 2.63 -11.75
N ASN A 36 -6.35 3.22 -10.91
CA ASN A 36 -7.35 4.22 -11.27
C ASN A 36 -7.09 5.55 -10.57
N HIS A 37 -5.82 5.92 -10.40
CA HIS A 37 -5.40 7.09 -9.62
C HIS A 37 -6.00 8.36 -10.23
N PRO A 38 -6.96 9.04 -9.58
CA PRO A 38 -7.77 10.07 -10.23
C PRO A 38 -6.96 11.18 -10.92
N PRO A 39 -5.86 11.71 -10.34
CA PRO A 39 -5.03 12.73 -11.00
C PRO A 39 -4.45 12.35 -12.36
N TYR A 40 -4.39 11.06 -12.70
CA TYR A 40 -3.88 10.59 -14.00
C TYR A 40 -4.96 10.44 -15.08
N PHE A 41 -6.23 10.63 -14.74
CA PHE A 41 -7.34 10.42 -15.67
C PHE A 41 -8.16 11.69 -15.91
N TRP A 42 -8.67 11.81 -17.14
CA TRP A 42 -9.50 12.93 -17.59
C TRP A 42 -10.76 13.17 -16.75
N TRP A 43 -11.30 12.11 -16.12
CA TRP A 43 -12.46 12.19 -15.24
C TRP A 43 -12.13 12.55 -13.79
N GLY A 44 -10.85 12.51 -13.40
CA GLY A 44 -10.43 12.75 -12.01
C GLY A 44 -10.42 14.22 -11.61
N ASN A 45 -10.49 15.16 -12.56
CA ASN A 45 -10.53 16.61 -12.28
C ASN A 45 -11.76 17.03 -11.46
N ASP A 46 -12.83 16.22 -11.50
CA ASP A 46 -14.05 16.46 -10.71
C ASP A 46 -13.93 16.00 -9.25
N LEU A 47 -12.87 15.29 -8.90
CA LEU A 47 -12.63 14.76 -7.56
C LEU A 47 -11.68 15.68 -6.79
N PRO A 48 -11.82 15.77 -5.45
CA PRO A 48 -10.91 16.56 -4.65
C PRO A 48 -9.49 16.00 -4.72
N ASP A 49 -8.50 16.89 -4.67
CA ASP A 49 -7.08 16.52 -4.60
C ASP A 49 -6.74 16.00 -3.20
N LEU A 50 -7.13 14.75 -2.97
CA LEU A 50 -6.81 13.99 -1.77
C LEU A 50 -5.64 13.06 -2.06
N ARG A 51 -4.87 12.74 -1.02
CA ARG A 51 -3.90 11.65 -1.08
C ARG A 51 -4.63 10.31 -0.97
N TRP A 52 -5.34 9.92 -2.03
CA TRP A 52 -6.19 8.73 -2.11
C TRP A 52 -5.48 7.46 -1.61
N SER A 53 -4.29 7.14 -2.13
CA SER A 53 -3.51 5.98 -1.68
C SER A 53 -3.15 6.02 -0.19
N TYR A 54 -2.87 7.22 0.35
CA TYR A 54 -2.52 7.39 1.76
C TYR A 54 -3.73 7.20 2.67
N SER A 55 -4.89 7.73 2.28
CA SER A 55 -6.14 7.61 3.03
C SER A 55 -6.55 6.14 3.21
N ILE A 56 -6.57 5.35 2.12
CA ILE A 56 -6.92 3.93 2.22
C ILE A 56 -5.84 3.11 2.96
N ALA A 57 -4.56 3.48 2.83
CA ALA A 57 -3.48 2.83 3.57
C ALA A 57 -3.66 3.01 5.09
N ILE A 58 -3.99 4.20 5.57
CA ILE A 58 -4.30 4.45 6.98
C ILE A 58 -5.46 3.58 7.44
N VAL A 59 -6.57 3.55 6.70
CA VAL A 59 -7.75 2.76 7.06
C VAL A 59 -7.42 1.27 7.11
N THR A 60 -6.62 0.78 6.17
CA THR A 60 -6.15 -0.60 6.15
C THR A 60 -5.33 -0.93 7.39
N VAL A 61 -4.39 -0.05 7.77
CA VAL A 61 -3.58 -0.20 8.99
C VAL A 61 -4.46 -0.20 10.24
N ILE A 62 -5.42 0.73 10.35
CA ILE A 62 -6.37 0.78 11.47
C ILE A 62 -7.18 -0.52 11.55
N SER A 63 -7.69 -1.00 10.42
CA SER A 63 -8.44 -2.27 10.36
C SER A 63 -7.59 -3.46 10.76
N LEU A 64 -6.31 -3.51 10.38
CA LEU A 64 -5.38 -4.55 10.81
C LEU A 64 -5.19 -4.57 12.33
N PHE A 65 -5.14 -3.40 12.98
CA PHE A 65 -5.07 -3.32 14.44
C PHE A 65 -6.36 -3.80 15.11
N ILE A 66 -7.53 -3.42 14.57
CA ILE A 66 -8.85 -3.84 15.07
C ILE A 66 -9.02 -5.36 14.93
N ASN A 67 -8.64 -5.91 13.77
CA ASN A 67 -8.78 -7.33 13.44
C ASN A 67 -7.56 -8.19 13.82
N SER A 68 -6.62 -7.63 14.60
CA SER A 68 -5.28 -8.17 14.88
C SER A 68 -5.27 -9.52 15.61
N GLY A 69 -6.35 -9.89 16.28
CA GLY A 69 -6.49 -11.16 17.01
C GLY A 69 -6.34 -12.40 16.11
N SER A 70 -6.72 -12.32 14.83
CA SER A 70 -6.58 -13.42 13.86
C SER A 70 -5.29 -13.35 13.02
N LEU A 71 -4.71 -12.16 12.89
CA LEU A 71 -3.57 -11.87 12.00
C LEU A 71 -2.20 -12.10 12.65
N LYS A 72 -2.04 -11.77 13.94
CA LYS A 72 -0.76 -11.92 14.67
C LYS A 72 -0.21 -13.34 14.61
N LYS A 73 -1.08 -14.36 14.70
CA LYS A 73 -0.67 -15.77 14.63
C LYS A 73 -0.20 -16.20 13.24
N ARG A 74 -0.57 -15.45 12.18
CA ARG A 74 -0.34 -15.85 10.79
C ARG A 74 0.94 -15.24 10.24
N VAL A 75 1.19 -13.94 10.47
CA VAL A 75 2.44 -13.25 10.07
C VAL A 75 3.67 -13.91 10.70
N LEU A 76 3.58 -14.31 11.97
CA LEU A 76 4.70 -14.96 12.68
C LEU A 76 4.93 -16.42 12.24
N LYS A 77 3.95 -17.07 11.59
CA LYS A 77 4.05 -18.47 11.12
C LYS A 77 4.56 -18.60 9.70
N ALA A 78 4.82 -17.47 9.07
CA ALA A 78 4.93 -17.37 7.64
C ALA A 78 6.41 -17.48 7.26
N ASP A 79 6.82 -18.68 6.84
CA ASP A 79 8.20 -19.01 6.49
C ASP A 79 8.57 -18.38 5.13
N TYR A 80 8.78 -17.06 5.13
CA TYR A 80 9.06 -16.30 3.92
C TYR A 80 10.55 -16.04 3.75
N LYS A 81 11.26 -17.06 3.28
CA LYS A 81 12.64 -16.93 2.76
C LYS A 81 12.84 -15.76 1.77
N PRO A 82 11.86 -15.37 0.93
CA PRO A 82 11.99 -14.17 0.08
C PRO A 82 12.13 -12.85 0.84
N LEU A 83 11.57 -12.77 2.06
CA LEU A 83 11.59 -11.55 2.87
C LEU A 83 13.00 -11.19 3.33
N ILE A 84 13.85 -12.20 3.55
CA ILE A 84 15.28 -12.03 3.84
C ILE A 84 15.98 -11.32 2.67
N TRP A 85 15.71 -11.74 1.43
CA TRP A 85 16.28 -11.11 0.23
C TRP A 85 15.80 -9.67 0.04
N MET A 86 14.53 -9.38 0.36
CA MET A 86 14.01 -8.02 0.33
C MET A 86 14.69 -7.12 1.37
N VAL A 87 14.91 -7.63 2.59
CA VAL A 87 15.64 -6.89 3.64
C VAL A 87 17.08 -6.64 3.20
N LEU A 88 17.78 -7.67 2.71
CA LEU A 88 19.15 -7.53 2.19
C LEU A 88 19.23 -6.51 1.05
N MET A 89 18.25 -6.48 0.16
CA MET A 89 18.16 -5.50 -0.92
C MET A 89 18.01 -4.07 -0.36
N VAL A 90 17.12 -3.84 0.60
CA VAL A 90 16.96 -2.52 1.24
C VAL A 90 18.22 -2.09 1.96
N THR A 91 18.87 -3.01 2.69
CA THR A 91 20.15 -2.73 3.34
C THR A 91 21.20 -2.33 2.33
N ASN A 92 21.33 -3.06 1.22
CA ASN A 92 22.25 -2.71 0.15
C ASN A 92 21.91 -1.33 -0.46
N MET A 93 20.64 -1.05 -0.75
CA MET A 93 20.22 0.25 -1.26
C MET A 93 20.57 1.40 -0.31
N ALA A 94 20.37 1.22 1.00
CA ALA A 94 20.76 2.21 2.00
C ALA A 94 22.29 2.43 2.06
N LEU A 95 23.08 1.36 1.95
CA LEU A 95 24.55 1.44 1.88
C LEU A 95 25.03 2.14 0.61
N VAL A 96 24.45 1.80 -0.54
CA VAL A 96 24.79 2.45 -1.82
C VAL A 96 24.37 3.93 -1.79
N SER A 97 23.20 4.24 -1.22
CA SER A 97 22.69 5.62 -1.11
C SER A 97 23.58 6.51 -0.22
N THR A 98 24.22 5.93 0.80
CA THR A 98 25.12 6.64 1.72
C THR A 98 26.54 6.78 1.18
N TYR A 99 27.11 5.72 0.59
CA TYR A 99 28.54 5.67 0.27
C TYR A 99 28.89 5.80 -1.21
N ALA A 100 27.98 5.48 -2.13
CA ALA A 100 28.30 5.34 -3.56
C ALA A 100 27.36 6.13 -4.49
N ALA A 101 26.38 6.86 -3.94
CA ALA A 101 25.42 7.60 -4.75
C ALA A 101 26.02 8.90 -5.29
N ILE A 102 25.90 9.09 -6.60
CA ILE A 102 26.25 10.34 -7.30
C ILE A 102 25.30 11.47 -6.87
N ILE A 103 24.02 11.15 -6.67
CA ILE A 103 22.98 12.05 -6.17
C ILE A 103 22.28 11.36 -4.99
N PRO A 104 22.73 11.59 -3.75
CA PRO A 104 22.22 10.88 -2.57
C PRO A 104 20.71 11.08 -2.35
N GLU A 105 20.21 12.30 -2.53
CA GLU A 105 18.81 12.68 -2.27
C GLU A 105 17.81 11.82 -3.05
N ILE A 106 17.99 11.73 -4.37
CA ILE A 106 17.13 10.91 -5.25
C ILE A 106 17.27 9.43 -4.89
N SER A 107 18.47 8.97 -4.55
CA SER A 107 18.71 7.58 -4.14
C SER A 107 17.94 7.20 -2.88
N PHE A 108 17.91 8.11 -1.89
CA PHE A 108 17.12 7.93 -0.67
C PHE A 108 15.61 7.94 -0.92
N GLU A 109 15.10 8.85 -1.76
CA GLU A 109 13.68 8.86 -2.14
C GLU A 109 13.26 7.52 -2.76
N ARG A 110 14.07 6.99 -3.69
CA ARG A 110 13.81 5.68 -4.31
C ARG A 110 13.90 4.52 -3.31
N THR A 111 14.82 4.59 -2.36
CA THR A 111 14.92 3.59 -1.28
C THR A 111 13.66 3.60 -0.42
N ILE A 112 13.15 4.78 -0.06
CA ILE A 112 11.90 4.94 0.69
C ILE A 112 10.72 4.37 -0.10
N ASP A 113 10.64 4.60 -1.41
CA ASP A 113 9.59 4.03 -2.26
C ASP A 113 9.62 2.50 -2.29
N VAL A 114 10.81 1.89 -2.32
CA VAL A 114 10.96 0.42 -2.23
C VAL A 114 10.52 -0.08 -0.86
N ILE A 115 10.90 0.58 0.23
CA ILE A 115 10.46 0.23 1.58
C ILE A 115 8.93 0.23 1.68
N LYS A 116 8.26 1.27 1.14
CA LYS A 116 6.78 1.34 1.10
C LYS A 116 6.18 0.14 0.36
N LYS A 117 6.76 -0.26 -0.78
CA LYS A 117 6.30 -1.41 -1.57
C LYS A 117 6.53 -2.75 -0.84
N ILE A 118 7.64 -2.90 -0.12
CA ILE A 118 7.89 -4.09 0.70
C ILE A 118 6.88 -4.15 1.85
N ALA A 119 6.59 -3.02 2.51
CA ALA A 119 5.57 -2.97 3.55
C ALA A 119 4.21 -3.40 2.99
N LEU A 120 3.81 -2.87 1.82
CA LEU A 120 2.61 -3.31 1.13
C LEU A 120 2.64 -4.82 0.84
N PHE A 121 3.73 -5.35 0.30
CA PHE A 121 3.87 -6.79 0.04
C PHE A 121 3.67 -7.64 1.30
N VAL A 122 4.29 -7.27 2.42
CA VAL A 122 4.10 -7.98 3.70
C VAL A 122 2.64 -7.93 4.14
N LEU A 123 1.97 -6.78 3.98
CA LEU A 123 0.54 -6.65 4.25
C LEU A 123 -0.30 -7.55 3.34
N LEU A 124 -0.05 -7.57 2.03
CA LEU A 124 -0.74 -8.43 1.08
C LEU A 124 -0.63 -9.89 1.49
N VAL A 125 0.59 -10.35 1.74
CA VAL A 125 0.88 -11.74 2.11
C VAL A 125 0.25 -12.09 3.46
N SER A 126 0.20 -11.16 4.42
CA SER A 126 -0.48 -11.38 5.69
C SER A 126 -2.00 -11.56 5.56
N LEU A 127 -2.59 -11.00 4.50
CA LEU A 127 -4.03 -10.93 4.28
C LEU A 127 -4.56 -12.02 3.33
N VAL A 128 -3.78 -12.43 2.34
CA VAL A 128 -4.16 -13.50 1.40
C VAL A 128 -4.04 -14.85 2.10
N ARG A 129 -5.19 -15.50 2.34
CA ARG A 129 -5.28 -16.87 2.86
C ARG A 129 -4.73 -17.85 1.82
N THR A 130 -3.48 -18.30 1.99
CA THR A 130 -3.08 -19.64 1.57
C THR A 130 -3.27 -20.64 2.71
#